data_AF-K5V3W7-F1
#
_entry.id   AF-K5V3W7-F1
#
_cell.length_a   1.000
_cell.length_b   1.000
_cell.length_c   1.000
_cell.angle_alpha   90.00
_cell.angle_beta   90.00
_cell.angle_gamma   90.00
#
_symmetry.space_group_name_H-M   'P 1'
#
loop_
_entity.id
_entity.type
_entity.pdbx_description
1 polymer ?
#
loop_
_entity_poly.entity_id
_entity_poly.type
_entity_poly.pdbx_seq_one_letter_code
_entity_poly.pdbx_strand_id
1 'polypeptide(L)'
;MSDSVDAAPPKLLNEYLHKDYRTTISSIQRLTSHGEITFELLHSILVPRTILVTTCAVTGEPRAVKLVNSTRVRTDAGRSYYDLLCESIDIDDEPAVDDQWAAPTSGHSADAELRKAGGGCSFGRVENRIIIPQFKGTLKINQLNCYPIKYHPNESELRRSLIARGRKWISYRGIHHVFYKGMASACTSRPYKYNVNSRIMIDRANFRRHNPNYELPQIKRQVEGDDSGWGSPPPLDPNRNVRTLSVQTHAPQDEPDEEPTDEELMLASPVLHGFSLTDKTWLEFNVQKIAEIEWNDEAFEKLVLPAGRKTLMRSLVEAHKADLGFDDFVKGKGHGLVINLFGPPGVGKTLSAEATSEHVRSPLYVIGGGDLGTTAGELDTALQKVFDIATHWKAIVLIDEADVFLEQRSLHDLERNAMVAVFLRHLEYYRGILFLTTNRVRTFDEAFLSRIHIALHFRELSHEAKMQVWSSFLQKVGTDMPQEQLERLAERDINGRQIKNATRTANSLAAGRGEKLHYGHLAETLDAMDDFTSEFKSMAA
;
A
#
# COMPACT_ATOMS: atom_id res chain seq x y z
N MET A 1 -18.26 -36.21 57.16
CA MET A 1 -18.38 -34.83 57.66
C MET A 1 -17.72 -33.93 56.64
N SER A 2 -18.53 -33.46 55.72
CA SER A 2 -18.18 -32.62 54.58
C SER A 2 -18.63 -31.20 54.92
N ASP A 3 -17.71 -30.36 55.37
CA ASP A 3 -18.00 -28.93 55.52
C ASP A 3 -17.88 -28.26 54.15
N SER A 4 -19.05 -27.93 53.60
CA SER A 4 -19.22 -27.02 52.48
C SER A 4 -18.87 -25.60 52.95
N VAL A 5 -17.77 -25.05 52.44
CA VAL A 5 -17.47 -23.62 52.57
C VAL A 5 -18.44 -22.87 51.66
N ASP A 6 -19.49 -22.32 52.28
CA ASP A 6 -20.51 -21.49 51.66
C ASP A 6 -19.89 -20.27 50.96
N ALA A 7 -20.20 -20.12 49.67
CA ALA A 7 -19.85 -18.98 48.82
C ALA A 7 -20.69 -17.72 49.14
N ALA A 8 -20.56 -17.19 50.37
CA ALA A 8 -21.24 -16.00 50.86
C ALA A 8 -20.55 -14.61 50.69
N PRO A 9 -19.34 -14.41 50.09
CA PRO A 9 -18.73 -13.07 50.08
C PRO A 9 -19.34 -12.02 49.11
N PRO A 10 -19.86 -12.33 47.90
CA PRO A 10 -20.27 -11.27 46.97
C PRO A 10 -21.61 -10.60 47.34
N LYS A 11 -22.50 -11.29 48.07
CA LYS A 11 -23.82 -10.74 48.43
C LYS A 11 -23.74 -9.69 49.54
N LEU A 12 -22.98 -9.96 50.60
CA LEU A 12 -22.79 -9.04 51.72
C LEU A 12 -22.06 -7.76 51.30
N LEU A 13 -21.04 -7.90 50.43
CA LEU A 13 -20.33 -6.75 49.86
C LEU A 13 -21.26 -5.88 49.00
N ASN A 14 -22.11 -6.51 48.19
CA ASN A 14 -23.06 -5.77 47.34
C ASN A 14 -24.12 -5.04 48.18
N GLU A 15 -24.65 -5.68 49.23
CA GLU A 15 -25.57 -5.04 50.19
C GLU A 15 -24.92 -3.85 50.91
N TYR A 16 -23.66 -3.98 51.34
CA TYR A 16 -22.89 -2.91 51.97
C TYR A 16 -22.67 -1.73 51.01
N LEU A 17 -22.26 -1.99 49.77
CA LEU A 17 -22.08 -0.97 48.74
C LEU A 17 -23.41 -0.24 48.42
N HIS A 18 -24.52 -0.98 48.31
CA HIS A 18 -25.84 -0.40 48.07
C HIS A 18 -26.35 0.46 49.24
N LYS A 19 -25.92 0.18 50.47
CA LYS A 19 -26.29 0.93 51.67
C LYS A 19 -25.47 2.21 51.80
N ASP A 20 -24.15 2.11 51.74
CA ASP A 20 -23.23 3.23 52.05
C ASP A 20 -23.04 4.18 50.86
N TYR A 21 -23.13 3.67 49.63
CA TYR A 21 -23.00 4.49 48.41
C TYR A 21 -24.35 4.77 47.74
N ARG A 22 -25.47 4.65 48.45
CA ARG A 22 -26.83 4.84 47.89
C ARG A 22 -26.99 6.15 47.12
N THR A 23 -26.48 7.25 47.67
CA THR A 23 -26.56 8.59 47.04
C THR A 23 -25.73 8.68 45.76
N THR A 24 -24.52 8.13 45.77
CA THR A 24 -23.63 8.05 44.60
C THR A 24 -24.23 7.15 43.53
N ILE A 25 -24.75 5.98 43.90
CA ILE A 25 -25.41 5.04 42.98
C ILE A 25 -26.64 5.69 42.35
N SER A 26 -27.47 6.37 43.14
CA SER A 26 -28.65 7.10 42.62
C SER A 26 -28.24 8.21 41.65
N SER A 27 -27.13 8.90 41.92
CA SER A 27 -26.58 9.93 41.04
C SER A 27 -26.06 9.35 39.73
N ILE A 28 -25.35 8.21 39.78
CA ILE A 28 -24.88 7.47 38.60
C ILE A 28 -26.07 7.01 37.76
N GLN A 29 -27.09 6.40 38.39
CA GLN A 29 -28.28 5.92 37.69
C GLN A 29 -29.04 7.06 37.00
N ARG A 30 -29.20 8.19 37.69
CA ARG A 30 -29.85 9.38 37.13
C ARG A 30 -29.07 9.96 35.95
N LEU A 31 -27.75 10.05 36.04
CA LEU A 31 -26.94 10.61 34.95
C LEU A 31 -26.89 9.64 33.76
N THR A 32 -26.68 8.35 34.02
CA THR A 32 -26.59 7.32 32.97
C THR A 32 -27.92 7.09 32.25
N SER A 33 -29.07 7.26 32.91
CA SER A 33 -30.39 7.19 32.25
C SER A 33 -30.62 8.32 31.25
N HIS A 34 -29.97 9.47 31.44
CA HIS A 34 -29.95 10.57 30.47
C HIS A 34 -28.78 10.50 29.49
N GLY A 35 -27.93 9.45 29.55
CA GLY A 35 -26.74 9.32 28.71
C GLY A 35 -25.65 10.33 29.05
N GLU A 36 -25.61 10.81 30.29
CA GLU A 36 -24.75 11.86 30.80
C GLU A 36 -23.81 11.36 31.90
N ILE A 37 -22.69 12.05 32.12
CA ILE A 37 -21.74 11.73 33.18
C ILE A 37 -20.95 12.96 33.63
N THR A 38 -20.41 12.92 34.85
CA THR A 38 -19.45 13.91 35.36
C THR A 38 -18.05 13.28 35.44
N PHE A 39 -17.01 14.11 35.40
CA PHE A 39 -15.62 13.62 35.46
C PHE A 39 -15.36 12.74 36.70
N GLU A 40 -15.88 13.14 37.86
CA GLU A 40 -15.72 12.41 39.13
C GLU A 40 -16.35 11.02 39.11
N LEU A 41 -17.37 10.81 38.28
CA LEU A 41 -18.12 9.53 38.20
C LEU A 41 -17.72 8.67 37.00
N LEU A 42 -16.69 9.05 36.22
CA LEU A 42 -16.26 8.28 35.04
C LEU A 42 -15.87 6.83 35.38
N HIS A 43 -15.29 6.60 36.56
CA HIS A 43 -14.94 5.26 37.03
C HIS A 43 -16.15 4.30 37.11
N SER A 44 -17.38 4.83 37.17
CA SER A 44 -18.60 4.01 37.20
C SER A 44 -18.99 3.43 35.84
N ILE A 45 -18.54 4.02 34.73
CA ILE A 45 -18.82 3.55 33.37
C ILE A 45 -17.60 2.89 32.71
N LEU A 46 -16.39 3.12 33.24
CA LEU A 46 -15.13 2.56 32.77
C LEU A 46 -14.83 1.22 33.48
N VAL A 47 -15.69 0.23 33.22
CA VAL A 47 -15.54 -1.11 33.82
C VAL A 47 -14.59 -1.96 32.97
N PRO A 48 -13.56 -2.62 33.55
CA PRO A 48 -12.67 -3.53 32.82
C PRO A 48 -13.43 -4.55 31.95
N ARG A 49 -12.82 -4.94 30.84
CA ARG A 49 -13.35 -5.82 29.78
C ARG A 49 -14.51 -5.24 28.96
N THR A 50 -14.92 -4.00 29.22
CA THR A 50 -15.94 -3.31 28.42
C THR A 50 -15.36 -2.88 27.07
N ILE A 51 -16.13 -3.06 26.01
CA ILE A 51 -15.81 -2.52 24.69
C ILE A 51 -16.11 -1.02 24.68
N LEU A 52 -15.07 -0.22 24.45
CA LEU A 52 -15.13 1.21 24.29
C LEU A 52 -15.05 1.59 22.81
N VAL A 53 -15.71 2.70 22.46
CA VAL A 53 -15.65 3.33 21.14
C VAL A 53 -14.79 4.57 21.25
N THR A 54 -13.87 4.73 20.29
CA THR A 54 -13.05 5.93 20.12
C THR A 54 -12.88 6.21 18.62
N THR A 55 -12.17 7.29 18.28
CA THR A 55 -11.91 7.66 16.89
C THR A 55 -10.46 7.34 16.54
N CYS A 56 -10.23 6.73 15.37
CA CYS A 56 -8.88 6.48 14.87
C CYS A 56 -8.21 7.81 14.48
N ALA A 57 -7.02 8.08 15.02
CA ALA A 57 -6.28 9.30 14.71
C ALA A 57 -5.84 9.40 13.23
N VAL A 58 -5.66 8.24 12.57
CA VAL A 58 -5.22 8.14 11.18
C VAL A 58 -6.40 8.36 10.24
N THR A 59 -7.43 7.51 10.33
CA THR A 59 -8.56 7.48 9.40
C THR A 59 -9.68 8.45 9.76
N GLY A 60 -9.79 8.87 11.03
CA GLY A 60 -10.92 9.63 11.55
C GLY A 60 -12.19 8.80 11.76
N GLU A 61 -12.14 7.48 11.58
CA GLU A 61 -13.30 6.59 11.71
C GLU A 61 -13.49 6.08 13.15
N PRO A 62 -14.72 5.72 13.54
CA PRO A 62 -14.98 4.98 14.77
C PRO A 62 -14.20 3.64 14.80
N ARG A 63 -13.54 3.37 15.92
CA ARG A 63 -12.88 2.10 16.25
C ARG A 63 -13.29 1.63 17.63
N ALA A 64 -13.33 0.32 17.83
CA ALA A 64 -13.53 -0.27 19.15
C ALA A 64 -12.20 -0.70 19.76
N VAL A 65 -12.11 -0.61 21.08
CA VAL A 65 -11.01 -1.10 21.91
C VAL A 65 -11.59 -1.72 23.18
N LYS A 66 -10.92 -2.71 23.75
CA LYS A 66 -11.38 -3.37 24.98
C LYS A 66 -10.65 -2.77 26.18
N LEU A 67 -11.37 -2.25 27.17
CA LEU A 67 -10.74 -1.66 28.35
C LEU A 67 -10.05 -2.76 29.18
N VAL A 68 -8.77 -2.59 29.48
CA VAL A 68 -8.01 -3.43 30.43
C VAL A 68 -8.09 -2.82 31.82
N ASN A 69 -7.70 -1.55 31.93
CA ASN A 69 -7.68 -0.82 33.20
C ASN A 69 -7.90 0.68 32.95
N SER A 70 -8.43 1.38 33.94
CA SER A 70 -8.57 2.83 33.95
C SER A 70 -8.00 3.40 35.25
N THR A 71 -7.06 4.33 35.15
CA THR A 71 -6.42 4.98 36.30
C THR A 71 -6.69 6.46 36.27
N ARG A 72 -7.14 7.04 37.39
CA ARG A 72 -7.23 8.49 37.55
C ARG A 72 -5.86 9.03 37.95
N VAL A 73 -5.29 9.91 37.13
CA VAL A 73 -3.98 10.51 37.37
C VAL A 73 -4.17 12.00 37.69
N ARG A 74 -3.40 12.50 38.65
CA ARG A 74 -3.31 13.92 38.98
C ARG A 74 -1.88 14.38 38.74
N THR A 75 -1.73 15.39 37.89
CA THR A 75 -0.43 16.00 37.57
C THR A 75 -0.02 16.99 38.64
N ASP A 76 1.29 17.26 38.74
CA ASP A 76 1.86 18.26 39.65
C ASP A 76 1.33 19.67 39.36
N ALA A 77 0.94 19.94 38.11
CA ALA A 77 0.28 21.17 37.66
C ALA A 77 -1.21 21.26 38.06
N GLY A 78 -1.72 20.32 38.87
CA GLY A 78 -3.08 20.31 39.40
C GLY A 78 -4.16 19.82 38.43
N ARG A 79 -3.81 19.41 37.20
CA ARG A 79 -4.75 18.84 36.23
C ARG A 79 -5.00 17.37 36.52
N SER A 80 -6.25 16.93 36.44
CA SER A 80 -6.61 15.51 36.51
C SER A 80 -6.95 14.96 35.11
N TYR A 81 -6.71 13.68 34.88
CA TYR A 81 -7.19 12.97 33.69
C TYR A 81 -7.39 11.48 34.02
N TYR A 82 -8.13 10.77 33.17
CA TYR A 82 -8.15 9.31 33.19
C TYR A 82 -7.21 8.77 32.12
N ASP A 83 -6.27 7.90 32.53
CA ASP A 83 -5.45 7.09 31.64
C ASP A 83 -6.13 5.73 31.46
N LEU A 84 -6.52 5.40 30.23
CA LEU A 84 -7.17 4.16 29.89
C LEU A 84 -6.18 3.26 29.17
N LEU A 85 -5.87 2.11 29.77
CA LEU A 85 -5.18 1.03 29.09
C LEU A 85 -6.21 0.16 28.38
N CYS A 86 -6.12 0.06 27.06
CA CYS A 86 -7.07 -0.66 26.23
C CYS A 86 -6.37 -1.64 25.30
N GLU A 87 -7.03 -2.72 24.91
CA GLU A 87 -6.55 -3.70 23.93
C GLU A 87 -7.27 -3.56 22.59
N SER A 88 -6.55 -3.76 21.50
CA SER A 88 -7.08 -4.00 20.15
C SER A 88 -6.40 -5.24 19.55
N ILE A 89 -6.84 -5.71 18.39
CA ILE A 89 -6.12 -6.76 17.66
C ILE A 89 -5.33 -6.17 16.49
N ASP A 90 -4.16 -6.72 16.22
CA ASP A 90 -3.33 -6.41 15.05
C ASP A 90 -2.71 -7.70 14.46
N ILE A 91 -2.19 -7.63 13.23
CA ILE A 91 -1.61 -8.79 12.54
C ILE A 91 -0.21 -9.08 13.10
N ASP A 92 0.06 -10.35 13.41
CA ASP A 92 1.41 -10.84 13.70
C ASP A 92 2.07 -11.33 12.41
N ASP A 93 2.89 -10.46 11.82
CA ASP A 93 3.69 -10.79 10.64
C ASP A 93 5.18 -10.98 11.00
N GLU A 94 5.51 -11.24 12.28
CA GLU A 94 6.89 -11.62 12.60
C GLU A 94 7.22 -12.99 12.03
N PRO A 95 8.34 -13.14 11.31
CA PRO A 95 8.80 -14.45 10.91
C PRO A 95 8.99 -15.30 12.17
N ALA A 96 8.48 -16.54 12.15
CA ALA A 96 8.76 -17.51 13.19
C ALA A 96 10.28 -17.52 13.44
N VAL A 97 10.69 -17.37 14.70
CA VAL A 97 12.10 -17.38 15.10
C VAL A 97 12.66 -18.74 14.69
N ASP A 98 13.41 -18.79 13.60
CA ASP A 98 14.26 -19.96 13.34
C ASP A 98 15.33 -19.95 14.44
N ASP A 99 15.40 -21.07 15.16
CA ASP A 99 16.42 -21.38 16.16
C ASP A 99 17.80 -21.06 15.58
N GLN A 100 18.42 -19.97 16.04
CA GLN A 100 19.70 -19.44 15.51
C GLN A 100 20.91 -20.36 15.77
N TRP A 101 20.69 -21.63 16.12
CA TRP A 101 21.74 -22.62 16.38
C TRP A 101 21.69 -23.89 15.51
N ALA A 102 20.75 -24.00 14.57
CA ALA A 102 20.78 -25.10 13.61
C ALA A 102 21.76 -24.78 12.46
N ALA A 103 22.83 -25.56 12.34
CA ALA A 103 23.78 -25.46 11.24
C ALA A 103 23.07 -25.54 9.87
N PRO A 104 23.54 -24.80 8.84
CA PRO A 104 22.86 -24.75 7.55
C PRO A 104 22.97 -26.12 6.88
N THR A 105 21.89 -26.89 6.90
CA THR A 105 21.76 -28.05 6.02
C THR A 105 21.50 -27.55 4.61
N SER A 106 22.33 -28.03 3.69
CA SER A 106 22.33 -27.71 2.27
C SER A 106 20.96 -28.01 1.64
N GLY A 107 20.26 -26.97 1.18
CA GLY A 107 18.99 -27.14 0.45
C GLY A 107 17.97 -26.01 0.56
N HIS A 108 18.26 -24.92 1.27
CA HIS A 108 17.28 -23.83 1.46
C HIS A 108 17.16 -22.97 0.19
N SER A 109 16.00 -23.07 -0.48
CA SER A 109 15.57 -22.17 -1.57
C SER A 109 14.99 -20.89 -0.98
N ALA A 110 15.19 -19.75 -1.64
CA ALA A 110 14.53 -18.48 -1.30
C ALA A 110 12.98 -18.59 -1.31
N ASP A 111 12.42 -19.59 -2.00
CA ASP A 111 10.99 -19.90 -1.98
C ASP A 111 10.49 -20.49 -0.64
N ALA A 112 11.37 -21.10 0.15
CA ALA A 112 11.00 -21.61 1.47
C ALA A 112 10.76 -20.46 2.48
N GLU A 113 11.54 -19.38 2.37
CA GLU A 113 11.34 -18.15 3.15
C GLU A 113 10.10 -17.39 2.69
N LEU A 114 9.82 -17.31 1.38
CA LEU A 114 8.59 -16.72 0.84
C LEU A 114 7.32 -17.53 1.18
N ARG A 115 7.40 -18.87 1.22
CA ARG A 115 6.30 -19.73 1.68
C ARG A 115 6.08 -19.65 3.19
N LYS A 116 7.15 -19.47 4.00
CA LYS A 116 7.04 -19.17 5.44
C LYS A 116 6.45 -17.77 5.70
N ALA A 117 6.80 -16.78 4.89
CA ALA A 117 6.29 -15.40 4.99
C ALA A 117 4.78 -15.26 4.69
N GLY A 118 4.17 -16.28 4.06
CA GLY A 118 2.72 -16.37 3.87
C GLY A 118 2.04 -17.51 4.66
N GLY A 119 2.76 -18.19 5.56
CA GLY A 119 2.39 -19.52 6.06
C GLY A 119 2.22 -19.67 7.57
N GLY A 120 2.28 -18.58 8.35
CA GLY A 120 1.98 -18.61 9.79
C GLY A 120 1.43 -17.26 10.20
N CYS A 121 0.12 -17.07 10.08
CA CYS A 121 -0.52 -15.76 10.26
C CYS A 121 -1.38 -15.74 11.52
N SER A 122 -0.72 -15.66 12.68
CA SER A 122 -1.38 -15.39 13.94
C SER A 122 -1.81 -13.92 14.04
N PHE A 123 -2.77 -13.63 14.91
CA PHE A 123 -3.13 -12.26 15.28
C PHE A 123 -2.87 -12.10 16.77
N GLY A 124 -2.47 -10.90 17.18
CA GLY A 124 -2.10 -10.62 18.56
C GLY A 124 -2.87 -9.45 19.13
N ARG A 125 -2.94 -9.41 20.45
CA ARG A 125 -3.45 -8.24 21.16
C ARG A 125 -2.39 -7.16 21.23
N VAL A 126 -2.86 -5.92 21.12
CA VAL A 126 -2.05 -4.71 21.17
C VAL A 126 -2.65 -3.76 22.21
N GLU A 127 -1.82 -3.31 23.15
CA GLU A 127 -2.19 -2.26 24.09
C GLU A 127 -2.14 -0.87 23.46
N ASN A 128 -3.17 -0.10 23.76
CA ASN A 128 -3.39 1.29 23.38
C ASN A 128 -3.64 2.08 24.66
N ARG A 129 -3.03 3.27 24.76
CA ARG A 129 -3.34 4.20 25.84
C ARG A 129 -4.20 5.33 25.32
N ILE A 130 -5.28 5.61 26.03
CA ILE A 130 -6.23 6.67 25.67
C ILE A 130 -6.45 7.55 26.89
N ILE A 131 -6.33 8.86 26.70
CA ILE A 131 -6.51 9.85 27.75
C ILE A 131 -7.89 10.49 27.63
N ILE A 132 -8.62 10.55 28.75
CA ILE A 132 -9.81 11.40 28.90
C ILE A 132 -9.43 12.60 29.78
N PRO A 133 -9.29 13.81 29.19
CA PRO A 133 -9.00 15.03 29.94
C PRO A 133 -10.12 15.39 30.93
N GLN A 134 -9.76 16.07 32.01
CA GLN A 134 -10.75 16.62 32.93
C GLN A 134 -11.66 17.65 32.26
N PHE A 135 -12.96 17.50 32.49
CA PHE A 135 -14.00 18.44 32.06
C PHE A 135 -14.83 18.90 33.27
N LYS A 136 -15.47 20.06 33.13
CA LYS A 136 -16.33 20.64 34.17
C LYS A 136 -17.80 20.38 33.85
N GLY A 137 -18.59 20.13 34.89
CA GLY A 137 -20.03 19.90 34.76
C GLY A 137 -20.37 18.52 34.20
N THR A 138 -21.55 18.44 33.59
CA THR A 138 -22.11 17.24 33.01
C THR A 138 -21.87 17.21 31.50
N LEU A 139 -21.45 16.07 30.97
CA LEU A 139 -21.19 15.88 29.55
C LEU A 139 -21.90 14.61 29.05
N LYS A 140 -22.34 14.60 27.79
CA LYS A 140 -22.95 13.40 27.19
C LYS A 140 -21.90 12.32 27.00
N ILE A 141 -22.17 11.09 27.42
CA ILE A 141 -21.21 9.99 27.39
C ILE A 141 -20.67 9.75 25.96
N ASN A 142 -21.52 9.86 24.95
CA ASN A 142 -21.15 9.68 23.54
C ASN A 142 -20.31 10.83 22.93
N GLN A 143 -20.10 11.92 23.67
CA GLN A 143 -19.22 13.04 23.29
C GLN A 143 -17.82 12.92 23.91
N LEU A 144 -17.57 11.91 24.76
CA LEU A 144 -16.23 11.63 25.26
C LEU A 144 -15.33 11.12 24.12
N ASN A 145 -14.03 11.37 24.23
CA ASN A 145 -13.03 10.82 23.29
C ASN A 145 -13.03 9.28 23.27
N CYS A 146 -13.46 8.66 24.37
CA CYS A 146 -13.59 7.21 24.53
C CYS A 146 -14.73 6.90 25.51
N TYR A 147 -15.64 6.01 25.12
CA TYR A 147 -16.81 5.67 25.95
C TYR A 147 -17.34 4.26 25.68
N PRO A 148 -18.08 3.62 26.60
CA PRO A 148 -18.65 2.29 26.38
C PRO A 148 -19.63 2.23 25.21
N ILE A 149 -19.49 1.22 24.36
CA ILE A 149 -20.25 1.07 23.10
C ILE A 149 -21.78 1.10 23.28
N LYS A 150 -22.28 0.68 24.44
CA LYS A 150 -23.71 0.70 24.80
C LYS A 150 -24.34 2.09 24.82
N TYR A 151 -23.53 3.15 24.90
CA TYR A 151 -23.99 4.54 24.86
C TYR A 151 -23.90 5.16 23.45
N HIS A 152 -23.50 4.37 22.44
CA HIS A 152 -23.49 4.81 21.05
C HIS A 152 -24.94 4.87 20.51
N PRO A 153 -25.35 5.96 19.82
CA PRO A 153 -26.73 6.11 19.33
C PRO A 153 -27.23 4.94 18.46
N ASN A 154 -26.35 4.40 17.61
CA ASN A 154 -26.62 3.26 16.74
C ASN A 154 -25.69 2.09 17.06
N GLU A 155 -25.75 1.51 18.26
CA GLU A 155 -24.87 0.41 18.69
C GLU A 155 -24.87 -0.76 17.70
N SER A 156 -26.04 -1.25 17.30
CA SER A 156 -26.16 -2.45 16.45
C SER A 156 -25.54 -2.25 15.06
N GLU A 157 -25.73 -1.06 14.48
CA GLU A 157 -25.15 -0.70 13.18
C GLU A 157 -23.63 -0.54 13.28
N LEU A 158 -23.14 0.13 14.33
CA LEU A 158 -21.71 0.27 14.58
C LEU A 158 -21.05 -1.11 14.72
N ARG A 159 -21.59 -2.00 15.56
CA ARG A 159 -21.07 -3.36 15.73
C ARG A 159 -20.99 -4.10 14.40
N ARG A 160 -22.06 -4.08 13.60
CA ARG A 160 -22.09 -4.71 12.27
C ARG A 160 -21.01 -4.13 11.35
N SER A 161 -20.85 -2.81 11.33
CA SER A 161 -19.81 -2.14 10.53
C SER A 161 -18.40 -2.47 10.99
N LEU A 162 -18.16 -2.58 12.30
CA LEU A 162 -16.87 -2.95 12.87
C LEU A 162 -16.50 -4.38 12.51
N ILE A 163 -17.44 -5.33 12.65
CA ILE A 163 -17.25 -6.73 12.25
C ILE A 163 -16.97 -6.83 10.75
N ALA A 164 -17.76 -6.17 9.91
CA ALA A 164 -17.55 -6.18 8.46
C ALA A 164 -16.17 -5.60 8.07
N ARG A 165 -15.73 -4.53 8.74
CA ARG A 165 -14.38 -3.99 8.55
C ARG A 165 -13.30 -4.96 9.04
N GLY A 166 -13.49 -5.61 10.19
CA GLY A 166 -12.59 -6.64 10.69
C GLY A 166 -12.42 -7.80 9.72
N ARG A 167 -13.53 -8.28 9.13
CA ARG A 167 -13.53 -9.33 8.08
C ARG A 167 -12.85 -8.88 6.78
N LYS A 168 -12.84 -7.59 6.49
CA LYS A 168 -12.06 -7.05 5.36
C LYS A 168 -10.59 -6.87 5.72
N TRP A 169 -10.30 -6.48 6.96
CA TRP A 169 -8.93 -6.34 7.45
C TRP A 169 -8.21 -7.68 7.49
N ILE A 170 -8.89 -8.73 7.96
CA ILE A 170 -8.36 -10.10 8.01
C ILE A 170 -8.11 -10.70 6.61
N SER A 171 -8.91 -10.33 5.61
CA SER A 171 -8.73 -10.84 4.24
C SER A 171 -7.48 -10.28 3.57
N TYR A 172 -6.90 -9.19 4.08
CA TYR A 172 -5.66 -8.58 3.58
C TYR A 172 -4.41 -9.01 4.36
N ARG A 173 -4.46 -10.18 5.03
CA ARG A 173 -3.27 -10.82 5.61
C ARG A 173 -2.27 -11.22 4.52
N GLY A 174 -0.99 -11.02 4.78
CA GLY A 174 0.07 -11.29 3.80
C GLY A 174 0.20 -10.17 2.75
N ILE A 175 0.53 -10.56 1.52
CA ILE A 175 0.84 -9.62 0.42
C ILE A 175 -0.35 -9.52 -0.53
N HIS A 176 -0.89 -8.32 -0.73
CA HIS A 176 -2.01 -8.08 -1.62
C HIS A 176 -1.77 -6.91 -2.57
N HIS A 177 -2.08 -7.11 -3.85
CA HIS A 177 -2.09 -6.05 -4.86
C HIS A 177 -3.52 -5.56 -5.07
N VAL A 178 -3.79 -4.32 -4.68
CA VAL A 178 -5.15 -3.76 -4.62
C VAL A 178 -5.18 -2.32 -5.12
N PHE A 179 -6.38 -1.78 -5.34
CA PHE A 179 -6.57 -0.37 -5.66
C PHE A 179 -6.94 0.42 -4.41
N TYR A 180 -6.46 1.66 -4.30
CA TYR A 180 -6.81 2.55 -3.20
C TYR A 180 -7.17 3.94 -3.70
N LYS A 181 -8.27 4.48 -3.17
CA LYS A 181 -8.71 5.85 -3.42
C LYS A 181 -9.14 6.53 -2.13
N GLY A 182 -8.30 7.42 -1.63
CA GLY A 182 -8.60 8.23 -0.46
C GLY A 182 -7.37 8.82 0.21
N MET A 183 -7.56 9.33 1.43
CA MET A 183 -6.46 9.86 2.22
C MET A 183 -5.70 8.70 2.89
N ALA A 184 -4.42 8.56 2.57
CA ALA A 184 -3.47 7.74 3.31
C ALA A 184 -2.63 8.66 4.22
N SER A 185 -1.95 8.09 5.21
CA SER A 185 -1.09 8.86 6.11
C SER A 185 0.27 8.19 6.26
N ALA A 186 1.29 8.97 6.61
CA ALA A 186 2.54 8.44 7.13
C ALA A 186 2.74 9.02 8.53
N CYS A 187 2.87 8.15 9.52
CA CYS A 187 3.08 8.52 10.91
C CYS A 187 4.58 8.45 11.26
N THR A 188 5.40 9.20 10.53
CA THR A 188 6.82 9.44 10.88
C THR A 188 6.92 10.53 11.96
N SER A 189 8.14 11.02 12.25
CA SER A 189 8.38 12.14 13.16
C SER A 189 7.65 13.44 12.76
N ARG A 190 7.31 13.59 11.47
CA ARG A 190 6.44 14.64 10.95
C ARG A 190 5.27 13.98 10.23
N PRO A 191 4.13 13.76 10.91
CA PRO A 191 3.00 13.07 10.29
C PRO A 191 2.46 13.90 9.13
N TYR A 192 2.22 13.27 8.00
CA TYR A 192 1.61 13.90 6.84
C TYR A 192 0.49 13.01 6.27
N LYS A 193 -0.48 13.65 5.64
CA LYS A 193 -1.55 12.96 4.90
C LYS A 193 -1.35 13.16 3.41
N TYR A 194 -1.65 12.13 2.64
CA TYR A 194 -1.44 12.09 1.20
C TYR A 194 -2.69 11.55 0.52
N ASN A 195 -3.17 12.21 -0.53
CA ASN A 195 -4.31 11.71 -1.30
C ASN A 195 -3.82 10.70 -2.33
N VAL A 196 -4.10 9.42 -2.10
CA VAL A 196 -3.67 8.32 -2.97
C VAL A 196 -4.85 7.92 -3.86
N ASN A 197 -4.59 7.81 -5.16
CA ASN A 197 -5.53 7.30 -6.15
C ASN A 197 -4.76 6.43 -7.15
N SER A 198 -4.31 5.28 -6.67
CA SER A 198 -3.37 4.40 -7.38
C SER A 198 -3.50 2.95 -6.94
N ARG A 199 -2.80 2.06 -7.65
CA ARG A 199 -2.56 0.69 -7.20
C ARG A 199 -1.53 0.69 -6.08
N ILE A 200 -1.79 -0.12 -5.06
CA ILE A 200 -0.97 -0.22 -3.86
C ILE A 200 -0.68 -1.69 -3.54
N MET A 201 0.41 -1.91 -2.82
CA MET A 201 0.75 -3.21 -2.24
C MET A 201 0.48 -3.14 -0.75
N ILE A 202 -0.44 -3.96 -0.23
CA ILE A 202 -0.59 -4.17 1.21
C ILE A 202 0.42 -5.24 1.61
N ASP A 203 1.34 -4.86 2.49
CA ASP A 203 2.44 -5.70 2.94
C ASP A 203 3.05 -5.09 4.20
N ARG A 204 2.61 -5.57 5.36
CA ARG A 204 3.06 -5.07 6.67
C ARG A 204 4.47 -5.55 7.03
N ALA A 205 4.86 -6.75 6.60
CA ALA A 205 6.19 -7.30 6.84
C ALA A 205 7.28 -6.47 6.15
N ASN A 206 7.13 -6.20 4.85
CA ASN A 206 8.07 -5.34 4.14
C ASN A 206 7.95 -3.87 4.56
N PHE A 207 6.76 -3.39 4.96
CA PHE A 207 6.64 -2.07 5.57
C PHE A 207 7.56 -1.94 6.79
N ARG A 208 7.57 -2.93 7.69
CA ARG A 208 8.45 -2.94 8.88
C ARG A 208 9.93 -3.00 8.48
N ARG A 209 10.29 -3.90 7.56
CA ARG A 209 11.68 -4.08 7.09
C ARG A 209 12.26 -2.79 6.48
N HIS A 210 11.48 -2.08 5.65
CA HIS A 210 11.94 -0.86 4.98
C HIS A 210 11.77 0.41 5.81
N ASN A 211 11.07 0.34 6.96
CA ASN A 211 10.86 1.47 7.86
C ASN A 211 11.19 1.07 9.32
N PRO A 212 12.46 0.73 9.64
CA PRO A 212 12.82 0.22 10.97
C PRO A 212 12.60 1.23 12.11
N ASN A 213 12.60 2.53 11.78
CA ASN A 213 12.33 3.61 12.74
C ASN A 213 10.85 3.97 12.84
N TYR A 214 9.96 3.25 12.15
CA TYR A 214 8.53 3.49 12.22
C TYR A 214 7.92 2.75 13.41
N GLU A 215 7.23 3.49 14.27
CA GLU A 215 6.56 2.95 15.45
C GLU A 215 5.31 2.16 15.03
N LEU A 216 5.48 0.88 14.73
CA LEU A 216 4.38 -0.04 14.51
C LEU A 216 3.83 -0.56 15.84
N PRO A 217 2.52 -0.87 15.93
CA PRO A 217 2.01 -1.62 17.06
C PRO A 217 2.73 -2.98 17.19
N GLN A 218 3.38 -3.21 18.34
CA GLN A 218 4.13 -4.44 18.61
C GLN A 218 3.31 -5.40 19.47
N ILE A 219 3.25 -6.66 19.06
CA ILE A 219 2.70 -7.75 19.86
C ILE A 219 3.85 -8.23 20.76
N LYS A 220 3.79 -8.02 22.08
CA LYS A 220 4.81 -8.63 22.97
C LYS A 220 4.49 -10.09 23.17
N ARG A 221 5.47 -11.00 23.13
CA ARG A 221 5.29 -12.41 23.50
C ARG A 221 5.76 -12.61 24.95
N GLN A 222 5.07 -13.43 25.73
CA GLN A 222 5.51 -13.77 27.09
C GLN A 222 6.82 -14.55 26.98
N VAL A 223 7.93 -13.99 27.45
CA VAL A 223 9.19 -14.74 27.63
C VAL A 223 9.10 -15.39 29.00
N GLU A 224 9.09 -16.73 29.07
CA GLU A 224 9.22 -17.43 30.35
C GLU A 224 10.51 -16.98 31.06
N GLY A 225 10.36 -16.31 32.21
CA GLY A 225 11.48 -16.02 33.12
C GLY A 225 11.80 -14.54 33.42
N ASP A 226 11.11 -13.56 32.82
CA ASP A 226 11.36 -12.15 33.16
C ASP A 226 10.45 -11.67 34.31
N ASP A 227 10.79 -12.08 35.53
CA ASP A 227 10.23 -11.57 36.81
C ASP A 227 10.93 -10.25 37.23
N SER A 228 11.34 -9.43 36.27
CA SER A 228 11.81 -8.07 36.57
C SER A 228 10.60 -7.17 36.82
N GLY A 229 10.36 -6.87 38.09
CA GLY A 229 9.32 -5.94 38.51
C GLY A 229 9.50 -4.57 37.87
N TRP A 230 8.64 -4.24 36.89
CA TRP A 230 8.62 -2.92 36.26
C TRP A 230 7.76 -1.96 37.07
N GLY A 231 8.40 -0.93 37.62
CA GLY A 231 7.74 0.23 38.19
C GLY A 231 6.78 0.88 37.20
N SER A 232 5.78 1.59 37.73
CA SER A 232 4.74 2.24 36.93
C SER A 232 5.38 3.07 35.80
N PRO A 233 4.97 2.87 34.53
CA PRO A 233 5.49 3.66 33.41
C PRO A 233 5.26 5.15 33.67
N PRO A 234 6.19 6.03 33.23
CA PRO A 234 6.13 7.45 33.56
C PRO A 234 4.80 8.07 33.10
N PRO A 235 4.25 9.02 33.88
CA PRO A 235 2.99 9.68 33.54
C PRO A 235 3.10 10.36 32.18
N LEU A 236 2.13 10.10 31.33
CA LEU A 236 2.07 10.66 29.98
C LEU A 236 1.66 12.13 30.03
N ASP A 237 2.25 12.94 29.15
CA ASP A 237 1.84 14.32 28.95
C ASP A 237 0.46 14.35 28.26
N PRO A 238 -0.60 14.86 28.92
CA PRO A 238 -1.95 14.92 28.36
C PRO A 238 -2.09 15.83 27.13
N ASN A 239 -1.08 16.63 26.80
CA ASN A 239 -1.03 17.45 25.59
C ASN A 239 -0.33 16.77 24.40
N ARG A 240 0.23 15.57 24.58
CA ARG A 240 0.89 14.81 23.53
C ARG A 240 -0.08 13.75 23.02
N ASN A 241 -0.28 13.67 21.70
CA ASN A 241 -0.91 12.50 21.09
C ASN A 241 0.01 11.30 21.31
N VAL A 242 -0.22 10.54 22.38
CA VAL A 242 0.62 9.40 22.73
C VAL A 242 0.26 8.24 21.82
N ARG A 243 1.24 7.79 21.05
CA ARG A 243 1.17 6.56 20.25
C ARG A 243 1.28 5.36 21.19
N THR A 244 0.54 4.30 20.84
CA THR A 244 0.55 2.95 21.43
C THR A 244 1.92 2.58 22.01
N LEU A 245 2.00 2.50 23.35
CA LEU A 245 3.18 2.08 24.09
C LEU A 245 3.02 0.61 24.49
N SER A 246 3.98 -0.20 24.04
CA SER A 246 4.48 -1.48 24.57
C SER A 246 3.55 -2.35 25.46
N VAL A 247 3.30 -3.58 25.01
CA VAL A 247 2.19 -4.48 25.41
C VAL A 247 2.62 -5.58 26.41
N GLN A 248 1.73 -6.19 27.20
CA GLN A 248 1.90 -7.50 27.86
C GLN A 248 0.98 -8.54 27.20
N THR A 249 1.38 -9.81 27.12
CA THR A 249 0.50 -10.90 26.60
C THR A 249 0.24 -12.01 27.60
N HIS A 250 -0.93 -12.62 27.43
CA HIS A 250 -1.10 -14.06 27.52
C HIS A 250 -0.87 -14.65 26.12
N ALA A 251 0.10 -15.55 25.99
CA ALA A 251 0.21 -16.38 24.79
C ALA A 251 -0.94 -17.39 24.77
N PRO A 252 -1.62 -17.62 23.63
CA PRO A 252 -2.30 -18.88 23.41
C PRO A 252 -1.22 -19.96 23.29
N GLN A 253 -1.20 -20.89 24.24
CA GLN A 253 -0.50 -22.15 24.06
C GLN A 253 -1.22 -22.90 22.93
N ASP A 254 -0.50 -23.21 21.84
CA ASP A 254 -0.80 -24.28 20.89
C ASP A 254 -2.29 -24.57 20.60
N GLU A 255 -3.09 -23.55 20.27
CA GLU A 255 -4.41 -23.77 19.67
C GLU A 255 -4.34 -23.48 18.16
N PRO A 256 -5.02 -24.30 17.33
CA PRO A 256 -5.01 -24.15 15.87
C PRO A 256 -5.48 -22.74 15.48
N ASP A 257 -5.15 -22.30 14.25
CA ASP A 257 -5.60 -21.04 13.64
C ASP A 257 -7.14 -20.92 13.64
N GLU A 258 -7.75 -20.64 14.79
CA GLU A 258 -9.17 -20.38 14.90
C GLU A 258 -9.45 -18.99 14.32
N GLU A 259 -10.45 -18.92 13.44
CA GLU A 259 -10.90 -17.63 12.92
C GLU A 259 -11.33 -16.74 14.09
N PRO A 260 -10.85 -15.48 14.17
CA PRO A 260 -11.18 -14.58 15.26
C PRO A 260 -12.70 -14.42 15.36
N THR A 261 -13.18 -14.45 16.60
CA THR A 261 -14.59 -14.28 16.90
C THR A 261 -15.10 -12.92 16.42
N ASP A 262 -16.41 -12.77 16.22
CA ASP A 262 -17.01 -11.48 15.87
C ASP A 262 -16.66 -10.38 16.90
N GLU A 263 -16.48 -10.74 18.18
CA GLU A 263 -16.02 -9.80 19.21
C GLU A 263 -14.59 -9.33 19.00
N GLU A 264 -13.69 -10.21 18.59
CA GLU A 264 -12.30 -9.87 18.29
C GLU A 264 -12.19 -9.08 16.99
N LEU A 265 -12.94 -9.45 15.97
CA LEU A 265 -13.01 -8.71 14.70
C LEU A 265 -13.44 -7.25 14.89
N MET A 266 -14.31 -6.95 15.86
CA MET A 266 -14.66 -5.57 16.19
C MET A 266 -13.46 -4.74 16.68
N LEU A 267 -12.47 -5.39 17.30
CA LEU A 267 -11.28 -4.77 17.86
C LEU A 267 -10.17 -4.58 16.81
N ALA A 268 -10.40 -4.95 15.55
CA ALA A 268 -9.42 -4.82 14.48
C ALA A 268 -9.07 -3.35 14.17
N SER A 269 -7.79 -3.13 13.86
CA SER A 269 -7.32 -1.82 13.38
C SER A 269 -8.03 -1.42 12.08
N PRO A 270 -8.49 -0.16 11.94
CA PRO A 270 -9.01 0.34 10.66
C PRO A 270 -7.91 0.65 9.63
N VAL A 271 -6.65 0.40 9.98
CA VAL A 271 -5.46 0.75 9.18
C VAL A 271 -4.73 -0.49 8.72
N LEU A 272 -4.33 -0.49 7.45
CA LEU A 272 -3.37 -1.44 6.86
C LEU A 272 -2.10 -0.70 6.44
N HIS A 273 -1.01 -1.43 6.34
CA HIS A 273 0.30 -0.87 6.02
C HIS A 273 0.72 -1.38 4.63
N GLY A 274 1.24 -0.49 3.81
CA GLY A 274 1.59 -0.86 2.44
C GLY A 274 2.37 0.21 1.70
N PHE A 275 2.50 0.03 0.39
CA PHE A 275 3.25 0.89 -0.50
C PHE A 275 2.40 1.40 -1.66
N SER A 276 2.46 2.70 -1.94
CA SER A 276 1.89 3.27 -3.17
C SER A 276 2.87 3.09 -4.33
N LEU A 277 2.47 2.36 -5.38
CA LEU A 277 3.33 2.11 -6.54
C LEU A 277 3.60 3.38 -7.35
N THR A 278 2.62 4.27 -7.43
CA THR A 278 2.74 5.55 -8.15
C THR A 278 3.58 6.55 -7.37
N ASP A 279 3.31 6.70 -6.07
CA ASP A 279 3.96 7.70 -5.21
C ASP A 279 5.29 7.20 -4.62
N LYS A 280 5.59 5.91 -4.79
CA LYS A 280 6.81 5.21 -4.37
C LYS A 280 7.14 5.38 -2.89
N THR A 281 6.10 5.35 -2.06
CA THR A 281 6.21 5.60 -0.62
C THR A 281 5.36 4.64 0.20
N TRP A 282 5.84 4.33 1.40
CA TRP A 282 5.17 3.48 2.39
C TRP A 282 4.19 4.31 3.21
N LEU A 283 2.93 3.87 3.29
CA LEU A 283 1.83 4.59 3.93
C LEU A 283 0.89 3.65 4.71
N GLU A 284 0.11 4.28 5.58
CA GLU A 284 -1.05 3.74 6.28
C GLU A 284 -2.33 3.99 5.47
N PHE A 285 -3.02 2.92 5.13
CA PHE A 285 -4.22 2.91 4.31
C PHE A 285 -5.45 2.57 5.12
N ASN A 286 -6.56 3.24 4.83
CA ASN A 286 -7.84 2.93 5.43
C ASN A 286 -8.44 1.66 4.79
N VAL A 287 -8.70 0.62 5.60
CA VAL A 287 -9.29 -0.66 5.17
C VAL A 287 -10.55 -0.47 4.31
N GLN A 288 -11.41 0.49 4.66
CA GLN A 288 -12.67 0.70 3.95
C GLN A 288 -12.48 1.24 2.53
N LYS A 289 -11.38 1.98 2.27
CA LYS A 289 -11.10 2.65 1.00
C LYS A 289 -10.31 1.79 0.00
N ILE A 290 -9.97 0.57 0.38
CA ILE A 290 -9.35 -0.43 -0.51
C ILE A 290 -10.43 -1.03 -1.41
N ALA A 291 -10.12 -1.24 -2.68
CA ALA A 291 -10.96 -1.90 -3.66
C ALA A 291 -10.15 -2.93 -4.46
N GLU A 292 -10.84 -3.87 -5.09
CA GLU A 292 -10.21 -4.76 -6.07
C GLU A 292 -9.76 -3.97 -7.30
N ILE A 293 -8.75 -4.50 -7.99
CA ILE A 293 -8.22 -3.87 -9.20
C ILE A 293 -9.11 -4.22 -10.38
N GLU A 294 -9.56 -3.19 -11.10
CA GLU A 294 -10.12 -3.33 -12.43
C GLU A 294 -8.98 -3.50 -13.44
N TRP A 295 -8.74 -4.74 -13.85
CA TRP A 295 -7.73 -5.11 -14.84
C TRP A 295 -8.23 -4.86 -16.26
N ASN A 296 -7.35 -4.39 -17.14
CA ASN A 296 -7.68 -4.15 -18.55
C ASN A 296 -7.19 -5.31 -19.43
N ASP A 297 -8.01 -6.35 -19.55
CA ASP A 297 -7.70 -7.56 -20.34
C ASP A 297 -7.53 -7.24 -21.85
N GLU A 298 -8.10 -6.14 -22.36
CA GLU A 298 -7.98 -5.74 -23.78
C GLU A 298 -6.70 -4.96 -24.08
N ALA A 299 -5.99 -4.46 -23.06
CA ALA A 299 -4.84 -3.56 -23.23
C ALA A 299 -3.74 -4.20 -24.10
N PHE A 300 -3.41 -5.46 -23.80
CA PHE A 300 -2.40 -6.20 -24.54
C PHE A 300 -2.89 -6.57 -25.93
N GLU A 301 -4.17 -6.88 -26.09
CA GLU A 301 -4.70 -7.25 -27.40
C GLU A 301 -4.70 -6.09 -28.39
N LYS A 302 -5.06 -4.89 -27.92
CA LYS A 302 -5.08 -3.66 -28.72
C LYS A 302 -3.69 -3.06 -28.96
N LEU A 303 -2.63 -3.64 -28.40
CA LEU A 303 -1.27 -3.18 -28.62
C LEU A 303 -0.82 -3.47 -30.06
N VAL A 304 -0.50 -2.41 -30.81
CA VAL A 304 -0.09 -2.50 -32.20
C VAL A 304 1.40 -2.88 -32.27
N LEU A 305 1.66 -4.18 -32.31
CA LEU A 305 2.97 -4.78 -32.49
C LEU A 305 2.93 -5.84 -33.59
N PRO A 306 4.03 -6.07 -34.34
CA PRO A 306 4.11 -7.19 -35.26
C PRO A 306 3.76 -8.51 -34.55
N ALA A 307 2.86 -9.31 -35.13
CA ALA A 307 2.26 -10.48 -34.48
C ALA A 307 3.30 -11.44 -33.86
N GLY A 308 4.39 -11.74 -34.59
CA GLY A 308 5.45 -12.62 -34.08
C GLY A 308 6.16 -12.08 -32.82
N ARG A 309 6.37 -10.76 -32.72
CA ARG A 309 7.00 -10.14 -31.55
C ARG A 309 6.06 -10.08 -30.35
N LYS A 310 4.77 -9.82 -30.61
CA LYS A 310 3.72 -9.82 -29.59
C LYS A 310 3.58 -11.20 -28.95
N THR A 311 3.58 -12.26 -29.76
CA THR A 311 3.55 -13.65 -29.28
C THR A 311 4.80 -14.00 -28.49
N LEU A 312 5.99 -13.65 -28.98
CA LEU A 312 7.26 -13.89 -28.27
C LEU A 312 7.27 -13.24 -26.88
N MET A 313 6.89 -11.96 -26.79
CA MET A 313 6.83 -11.24 -25.52
C MET A 313 5.85 -11.87 -24.56
N ARG A 314 4.64 -12.24 -25.04
CA ARG A 314 3.64 -12.96 -24.23
C ARG A 314 4.20 -14.26 -23.65
N SER A 315 4.72 -15.13 -24.52
CA SER A 315 5.20 -16.46 -24.12
C SER A 315 6.34 -16.38 -23.10
N LEU A 316 7.25 -15.41 -23.24
CA LEU A 316 8.38 -15.28 -22.31
C LEU A 316 7.95 -14.76 -20.94
N VAL A 317 7.03 -13.79 -20.89
CA VAL A 317 6.52 -13.25 -19.63
C VAL A 317 5.66 -14.29 -18.90
N GLU A 318 4.81 -15.03 -19.63
CA GLU A 318 4.01 -16.12 -19.06
C GLU A 318 4.87 -17.27 -18.54
N ALA A 319 5.89 -17.69 -19.30
CA ALA A 319 6.81 -18.75 -18.89
C ALA A 319 7.62 -18.37 -17.64
N HIS A 320 8.09 -17.11 -17.57
CA HIS A 320 8.82 -16.59 -16.42
C HIS A 320 7.92 -16.52 -15.17
N LYS A 321 6.65 -16.11 -15.34
CA LYS A 321 5.67 -16.08 -14.26
C LYS A 321 5.29 -17.48 -13.75
N ALA A 322 5.22 -18.47 -14.65
CA ALA A 322 4.95 -19.86 -14.32
C ALA A 322 6.13 -20.56 -13.61
N ASP A 323 7.26 -19.87 -13.47
CA ASP A 323 8.47 -20.35 -12.77
C ASP A 323 8.94 -21.72 -13.27
N LEU A 324 9.06 -21.84 -14.60
CA LEU A 324 9.39 -23.10 -15.28
C LEU A 324 10.85 -23.57 -15.06
N GLY A 325 11.57 -23.03 -14.08
CA GLY A 325 12.76 -23.64 -13.49
C GLY A 325 13.91 -23.92 -14.46
N PHE A 326 14.44 -22.89 -15.12
CA PHE A 326 15.69 -23.01 -15.88
C PHE A 326 16.85 -22.40 -15.06
N ASP A 327 17.66 -23.25 -14.43
CA ASP A 327 18.80 -22.83 -13.59
C ASP A 327 20.09 -22.78 -14.44
N ASP A 328 20.83 -21.68 -14.37
CA ASP A 328 22.19 -21.56 -14.89
C ASP A 328 23.17 -22.33 -13.96
N PHE A 329 24.36 -22.67 -14.44
CA PHE A 329 25.36 -23.44 -13.70
C PHE A 329 25.82 -22.77 -12.39
N VAL A 330 25.59 -21.46 -12.25
CA VAL A 330 25.87 -20.69 -11.03
C VAL A 330 24.57 -20.33 -10.33
N LYS A 331 24.38 -20.89 -9.14
CA LYS A 331 23.20 -20.64 -8.29
C LYS A 331 22.95 -19.15 -8.15
N GLY A 332 21.91 -18.66 -8.81
CA GLY A 332 21.45 -17.28 -8.69
C GLY A 332 21.77 -16.30 -9.81
N LYS A 333 22.42 -16.74 -10.89
CA LYS A 333 22.58 -15.97 -12.13
C LYS A 333 21.60 -16.46 -13.21
N GLY A 334 21.24 -15.60 -14.16
CA GLY A 334 20.47 -15.98 -15.36
C GLY A 334 18.95 -16.17 -15.19
N HIS A 335 18.40 -15.86 -14.00
CA HIS A 335 16.97 -16.04 -13.70
C HIS A 335 16.08 -14.83 -14.00
N GLY A 336 16.65 -13.72 -14.50
CA GLY A 336 15.89 -12.51 -14.81
C GLY A 336 15.46 -12.44 -16.27
N LEU A 337 14.27 -11.92 -16.55
CA LEU A 337 13.83 -11.62 -17.92
C LEU A 337 14.02 -10.13 -18.19
N VAL A 338 15.06 -9.77 -18.94
CA VAL A 338 15.34 -8.38 -19.32
C VAL A 338 14.88 -8.12 -20.75
N ILE A 339 13.90 -7.23 -20.90
CA ILE A 339 13.31 -6.82 -22.17
C ILE A 339 13.64 -5.35 -22.41
N ASN A 340 14.34 -5.07 -23.51
CA ASN A 340 14.65 -3.71 -23.94
C ASN A 340 13.70 -3.27 -25.06
N LEU A 341 12.98 -2.18 -24.84
CA LEU A 341 12.08 -1.55 -25.80
C LEU A 341 12.74 -0.25 -26.29
N PHE A 342 13.12 -0.21 -27.56
CA PHE A 342 13.86 0.94 -28.10
C PHE A 342 13.25 1.47 -29.40
N GLY A 343 13.39 2.77 -29.64
CA GLY A 343 12.85 3.43 -30.84
C GLY A 343 12.43 4.88 -30.57
N PRO A 344 11.84 5.57 -31.56
CA PRO A 344 11.41 6.96 -31.44
C PRO A 344 10.43 7.21 -30.27
N PRO A 345 10.34 8.43 -29.74
CA PRO A 345 9.35 8.76 -28.71
C PRO A 345 7.92 8.63 -29.25
N GLY A 346 6.96 8.30 -28.37
CA GLY A 346 5.53 8.32 -28.71
C GLY A 346 4.99 7.11 -29.48
N VAL A 347 5.76 6.04 -29.65
CA VAL A 347 5.38 4.80 -30.38
C VAL A 347 4.85 3.66 -29.49
N GLY A 348 4.60 3.92 -28.20
CA GLY A 348 3.98 2.93 -27.29
C GLY A 348 4.93 1.99 -26.55
N LYS A 349 6.20 2.36 -26.35
CA LYS A 349 7.18 1.58 -25.58
C LYS A 349 6.73 1.35 -24.13
N THR A 350 6.53 2.42 -23.37
CA THR A 350 6.03 2.39 -21.98
C THR A 350 4.69 1.66 -21.89
N LEU A 351 3.77 1.93 -22.83
CA LEU A 351 2.47 1.27 -22.94
C LEU A 351 2.59 -0.26 -23.11
N SER A 352 3.65 -0.75 -23.76
CA SER A 352 3.84 -2.19 -23.95
C SER A 352 4.14 -2.91 -22.64
N ALA A 353 4.92 -2.29 -21.75
CA ALA A 353 5.18 -2.82 -20.42
C ALA A 353 3.91 -2.75 -19.54
N GLU A 354 3.18 -1.64 -19.59
CA GLU A 354 1.89 -1.47 -18.90
C GLU A 354 0.89 -2.55 -19.34
N ALA A 355 0.67 -2.70 -20.65
CA ALA A 355 -0.24 -3.70 -21.20
C ALA A 355 0.19 -5.14 -20.86
N THR A 356 1.50 -5.40 -20.77
CA THR A 356 2.02 -6.70 -20.32
C THR A 356 1.66 -6.96 -18.86
N SER A 357 1.83 -5.97 -17.99
CA SER A 357 1.46 -6.08 -16.57
C SER A 357 -0.03 -6.31 -16.36
N GLU A 358 -0.89 -5.69 -17.18
CA GLU A 358 -2.33 -5.95 -17.18
C GLU A 358 -2.64 -7.40 -17.57
N HIS A 359 -2.06 -7.87 -18.69
CA HIS A 359 -2.29 -9.22 -19.21
C HIS A 359 -1.92 -10.30 -18.19
N VAL A 360 -0.76 -10.17 -17.55
CA VAL A 360 -0.33 -11.13 -16.54
C VAL A 360 -0.83 -10.80 -15.14
N ARG A 361 -1.64 -9.75 -14.95
CA ARG A 361 -2.16 -9.33 -13.64
C ARG A 361 -1.09 -9.24 -12.56
N SER A 362 0.02 -8.56 -12.87
CA SER A 362 1.16 -8.37 -11.96
C SER A 362 1.34 -6.90 -11.60
N PRO A 363 1.80 -6.55 -10.39
CA PRO A 363 2.15 -5.17 -10.07
C PRO A 363 3.21 -4.64 -11.03
N LEU A 364 3.08 -3.37 -11.43
CA LEU A 364 4.07 -2.67 -12.25
C LEU A 364 4.75 -1.59 -11.41
N TYR A 365 6.04 -1.74 -11.17
CA TYR A 365 6.87 -0.74 -10.53
C TYR A 365 7.57 0.09 -11.60
N VAL A 366 7.05 1.29 -11.86
CA VAL A 366 7.63 2.25 -12.81
C VAL A 366 8.68 3.13 -12.13
N ILE A 367 9.88 3.18 -12.72
CA ILE A 367 11.01 4.00 -12.32
C ILE A 367 11.32 4.94 -13.50
N GLY A 368 11.45 6.24 -13.25
CA GLY A 368 11.94 7.22 -14.20
C GLY A 368 13.36 7.67 -13.88
N GLY A 369 13.96 8.46 -14.76
CA GLY A 369 15.35 8.93 -14.60
C GLY A 369 15.64 9.67 -13.30
N GLY A 370 14.64 10.34 -12.70
CA GLY A 370 14.82 11.08 -11.44
C GLY A 370 14.82 10.23 -10.17
N ASP A 371 14.33 8.99 -10.20
CA ASP A 371 14.23 8.16 -8.99
C ASP A 371 15.54 7.44 -8.64
N LEU A 372 16.44 7.33 -9.61
CA LEU A 372 17.67 6.54 -9.51
C LEU A 372 18.87 7.36 -8.99
N GLY A 373 18.69 8.66 -8.76
CA GLY A 373 19.77 9.55 -8.33
C GLY A 373 20.71 9.95 -9.47
N THR A 374 21.69 10.78 -9.15
CA THR A 374 22.63 11.35 -10.15
C THR A 374 24.05 10.84 -9.98
N THR A 375 24.31 10.03 -8.95
CA THR A 375 25.63 9.47 -8.63
C THR A 375 25.60 7.95 -8.59
N ALA A 376 26.75 7.30 -8.79
CA ALA A 376 26.85 5.84 -8.77
C ALA A 376 26.43 5.21 -7.43
N GLY A 377 26.67 5.88 -6.29
CA GLY A 377 26.29 5.38 -4.97
C GLY A 377 24.79 5.50 -4.68
N GLU A 378 24.16 6.61 -5.10
CA GLU A 378 22.71 6.78 -5.02
C GLU A 378 22.00 5.75 -5.91
N LEU A 379 22.49 5.56 -7.13
CA LEU A 379 21.99 4.56 -8.08
C LEU A 379 22.06 3.15 -7.51
N ASP A 380 23.18 2.79 -6.89
CA ASP A 380 23.37 1.48 -6.28
C ASP A 380 22.31 1.22 -5.20
N THR A 381 22.14 2.18 -4.29
CA THR A 381 21.17 2.11 -3.19
C THR A 381 19.73 2.07 -3.70
N ALA A 382 19.42 2.90 -4.70
CA ALA A 382 18.09 2.98 -5.30
C ALA A 382 17.72 1.68 -6.02
N LEU A 383 18.59 1.15 -6.88
CA LEU A 383 18.35 -0.12 -7.58
C LEU A 383 18.24 -1.28 -6.61
N GLN A 384 19.11 -1.36 -5.61
CA GLN A 384 19.05 -2.42 -4.59
C GLN A 384 17.68 -2.40 -3.89
N LYS A 385 17.21 -1.23 -3.46
CA LYS A 385 15.91 -1.08 -2.81
C LYS A 385 14.76 -1.47 -3.74
N VAL A 386 14.75 -0.98 -4.98
CA VAL A 386 13.64 -1.24 -5.89
C VAL A 386 13.60 -2.71 -6.32
N PHE A 387 14.75 -3.32 -6.62
CA PHE A 387 14.82 -4.72 -7.02
C PHE A 387 14.49 -5.66 -5.86
N ASP A 388 14.89 -5.33 -4.63
CA ASP A 388 14.49 -6.08 -3.42
C ASP A 388 12.96 -6.06 -3.28
N ILE A 389 12.36 -4.87 -3.29
CA ILE A 389 10.89 -4.70 -3.20
C ILE A 389 10.17 -5.44 -4.33
N ALA A 390 10.61 -5.27 -5.57
CA ALA A 390 9.97 -5.88 -6.73
C ALA A 390 10.06 -7.40 -6.72
N THR A 391 11.18 -7.97 -6.24
CA THR A 391 11.36 -9.42 -6.12
C THR A 391 10.39 -10.02 -5.11
N HIS A 392 10.20 -9.37 -3.95
CA HIS A 392 9.25 -9.84 -2.93
C HIS A 392 7.80 -9.87 -3.45
N TRP A 393 7.41 -8.91 -4.27
CA TRP A 393 6.07 -8.83 -4.83
C TRP A 393 5.89 -9.56 -6.15
N LYS A 394 6.96 -10.17 -6.69
CA LYS A 394 7.01 -10.68 -8.07
C LYS A 394 6.51 -9.64 -9.09
N ALA A 395 6.81 -8.37 -8.82
CA ALA A 395 6.40 -7.23 -9.61
C ALA A 395 7.24 -7.12 -10.89
N ILE A 396 6.62 -6.64 -11.96
CA ILE A 396 7.33 -6.23 -13.17
C ILE A 396 7.94 -4.85 -12.90
N VAL A 397 9.23 -4.70 -13.16
CA VAL A 397 9.91 -3.40 -13.08
C VAL A 397 9.97 -2.78 -14.46
N LEU A 398 9.67 -1.49 -14.57
CA LEU A 398 9.83 -0.69 -15.77
C LEU A 398 10.78 0.46 -15.46
N ILE A 399 11.93 0.51 -16.13
CA ILE A 399 12.83 1.67 -16.10
C ILE A 399 12.59 2.44 -17.40
N ASP A 400 11.84 3.54 -17.27
CA ASP A 400 11.51 4.42 -18.39
C ASP A 400 12.64 5.42 -18.63
N GLU A 401 12.96 5.66 -19.90
CA GLU A 401 14.04 6.56 -20.33
C GLU A 401 15.40 6.18 -19.72
N ALA A 402 15.75 4.90 -19.81
CA ALA A 402 17.02 4.36 -19.33
C ALA A 402 18.24 4.74 -20.21
N ASP A 403 18.12 5.75 -21.07
CA ASP A 403 19.15 6.09 -22.07
C ASP A 403 20.47 6.53 -21.44
N VAL A 404 20.43 7.29 -20.34
CA VAL A 404 21.61 7.70 -19.56
C VAL A 404 22.45 6.48 -19.10
N PHE A 405 21.78 5.40 -18.71
CA PHE A 405 22.43 4.19 -18.16
C PHE A 405 22.82 3.17 -19.23
N LEU A 406 22.22 3.25 -20.42
CA LEU A 406 22.47 2.34 -21.54
C LEU A 406 23.52 2.85 -22.52
N GLU A 407 23.90 4.12 -22.40
CA GLU A 407 24.78 4.76 -23.36
C GLU A 407 26.25 4.27 -23.23
N GLN A 408 27.01 4.30 -24.32
CA GLN A 408 28.37 3.79 -24.43
C GLN A 408 29.32 4.53 -23.49
N ARG A 409 30.21 3.78 -22.84
CA ARG A 409 31.24 4.36 -21.96
C ARG A 409 32.18 5.26 -22.75
N SER A 410 32.56 6.38 -22.16
CA SER A 410 33.49 7.34 -22.77
C SER A 410 34.72 7.55 -21.88
N LEU A 411 35.89 7.81 -22.47
CA LEU A 411 37.11 8.05 -21.68
C LEU A 411 37.05 9.33 -20.83
N HIS A 412 36.14 10.24 -21.15
CA HIS A 412 36.06 11.58 -20.55
C HIS A 412 34.97 11.71 -19.49
N ASP A 413 34.15 10.68 -19.27
CA ASP A 413 33.03 10.70 -18.33
C ASP A 413 33.12 9.52 -17.34
N LEU A 414 33.94 9.71 -16.31
CA LEU A 414 34.17 8.69 -15.27
C LEU A 414 32.92 8.42 -14.44
N GLU A 415 32.12 9.45 -14.16
CA GLU A 415 30.92 9.34 -13.31
C GLU A 415 29.83 8.53 -14.01
N ARG A 416 29.56 8.83 -15.28
CA ARG A 416 28.61 8.05 -16.07
C ARG A 416 29.08 6.62 -16.30
N ASN A 417 30.38 6.41 -16.55
CA ASN A 417 30.92 5.06 -16.67
C ASN A 417 30.73 4.25 -15.37
N ALA A 418 30.88 4.88 -14.21
CA ALA A 418 30.61 4.25 -12.93
C ALA A 418 29.12 3.89 -12.79
N MET A 419 28.20 4.78 -13.17
CA MET A 419 26.76 4.49 -13.19
C MET A 419 26.41 3.32 -14.12
N VAL A 420 26.95 3.29 -15.34
CA VAL A 420 26.76 2.20 -16.30
C VAL A 420 27.26 0.87 -15.71
N ALA A 421 28.42 0.87 -15.03
CA ALA A 421 28.98 -0.32 -14.40
C ALA A 421 28.11 -0.84 -13.24
N VAL A 422 27.59 0.06 -12.38
CA VAL A 422 26.66 -0.28 -11.30
C VAL A 422 25.37 -0.86 -11.86
N PHE A 423 24.81 -0.25 -12.90
CA PHE A 423 23.59 -0.70 -13.55
C PHE A 423 23.74 -2.11 -14.14
N LEU A 424 24.83 -2.37 -14.89
CA LEU A 424 25.13 -3.70 -15.45
C LEU A 424 25.28 -4.79 -14.39
N ARG A 425 25.87 -4.46 -13.23
CA ARG A 425 25.99 -5.39 -12.11
C ARG A 425 24.61 -5.79 -11.59
N HIS A 426 23.72 -4.82 -11.38
CA HIS A 426 22.36 -5.10 -10.88
C HIS A 426 21.53 -5.92 -11.87
N LEU A 427 21.65 -5.66 -13.18
CA LEU A 427 20.98 -6.47 -14.21
C LEU A 427 21.39 -7.95 -14.20
N GLU A 428 22.64 -8.25 -13.86
CA GLU A 428 23.17 -9.62 -13.88
C GLU A 428 22.58 -10.51 -12.78
N TYR A 429 22.22 -9.91 -11.64
CA TYR A 429 21.72 -10.64 -10.47
C TYR A 429 20.21 -10.48 -10.25
N TYR A 430 19.54 -9.62 -11.01
CA TYR A 430 18.11 -9.41 -10.85
C TYR A 430 17.32 -10.65 -11.31
N ARG A 431 16.43 -11.15 -10.45
CA ARG A 431 15.64 -12.38 -10.67
C ARG A 431 14.16 -12.08 -10.87
N GLY A 432 13.87 -11.11 -11.72
CA GLY A 432 12.50 -10.69 -12.03
C GLY A 432 12.33 -10.29 -13.49
N ILE A 433 11.15 -9.76 -13.81
CA ILE A 433 10.84 -9.26 -15.15
C ILE A 433 11.15 -7.76 -15.17
N LEU A 434 12.08 -7.36 -16.04
CA LEU A 434 12.53 -5.99 -16.18
C LEU A 434 12.30 -5.50 -17.62
N PHE A 435 11.54 -4.42 -17.74
CA PHE A 435 11.41 -3.64 -18.96
C PHE A 435 12.31 -2.42 -18.89
N LEU A 436 13.10 -2.20 -19.94
CA LEU A 436 13.86 -0.98 -20.16
C LEU A 436 13.27 -0.26 -21.36
N THR A 437 13.06 1.06 -21.28
CA THR A 437 12.73 1.86 -22.46
C THR A 437 13.87 2.83 -22.77
N THR A 438 14.13 3.02 -24.06
CA THR A 438 15.15 3.98 -24.52
C THR A 438 14.80 4.60 -25.85
N ASN A 439 15.13 5.88 -25.99
CA ASN A 439 14.97 6.64 -27.22
C ASN A 439 16.25 6.63 -28.08
N ARG A 440 17.40 6.19 -27.53
CA ARG A 440 18.72 6.31 -28.17
C ARG A 440 19.24 4.95 -28.65
N VAL A 441 19.07 4.68 -29.94
CA VAL A 441 19.42 3.37 -30.53
C VAL A 441 20.91 3.25 -30.91
N ARG A 442 21.60 4.37 -31.12
CA ARG A 442 22.93 4.39 -31.78
C ARG A 442 24.12 4.33 -30.83
N THR A 443 23.92 4.55 -29.55
CA THR A 443 25.01 4.73 -28.59
C THR A 443 24.97 3.69 -27.48
N PHE A 444 24.58 2.44 -27.75
CA PHE A 444 24.54 1.40 -26.72
C PHE A 444 25.93 0.92 -26.31
N ASP A 445 26.13 0.70 -25.01
CA ASP A 445 27.25 -0.12 -24.52
C ASP A 445 27.02 -1.60 -24.90
N GLU A 446 27.98 -2.20 -25.60
CA GLU A 446 27.93 -3.59 -26.06
C GLU A 446 27.74 -4.60 -24.90
N ALA A 447 28.17 -4.24 -23.68
CA ALA A 447 27.99 -5.08 -22.49
C ALA A 447 26.52 -5.32 -22.10
N PHE A 448 25.58 -4.52 -22.61
CA PHE A 448 24.14 -4.75 -22.41
C PHE A 448 23.59 -5.85 -23.31
N LEU A 449 24.19 -6.09 -24.48
CA LEU A 449 23.68 -7.10 -25.42
C LEU A 449 23.72 -8.51 -24.84
N SER A 450 24.67 -8.81 -23.95
CA SER A 450 24.76 -10.09 -23.26
C SER A 450 23.79 -10.26 -22.09
N ARG A 451 23.12 -9.19 -21.64
CA ARG A 451 22.19 -9.19 -20.50
C ARG A 451 20.72 -8.99 -20.92
N ILE A 452 20.49 -8.49 -22.13
CA ILE A 452 19.15 -8.29 -22.71
C ILE A 452 18.72 -9.58 -23.41
N HIS A 453 17.60 -10.15 -22.96
CA HIS A 453 17.05 -11.39 -23.53
C HIS A 453 16.25 -11.10 -24.81
N ILE A 454 15.51 -9.99 -24.81
CA ILE A 454 14.74 -9.53 -25.96
C ILE A 454 14.99 -8.05 -26.16
N ALA A 455 15.35 -7.67 -27.39
CA ALA A 455 15.42 -6.28 -27.80
C ALA A 455 14.35 -6.02 -28.89
N LEU A 456 13.30 -5.27 -28.55
CA LEU A 456 12.21 -4.92 -29.46
C LEU A 456 12.40 -3.52 -30.02
N HIS A 457 12.70 -3.46 -31.32
CA HIS A 457 12.80 -2.19 -32.06
C HIS A 457 11.41 -1.70 -32.49
N PHE A 458 10.96 -0.59 -31.91
CA PHE A 458 9.78 0.15 -32.35
C PHE A 458 10.19 1.11 -33.47
N ARG A 459 9.61 0.90 -34.64
CA ARG A 459 9.71 1.83 -35.77
C ARG A 459 8.58 2.84 -35.68
N GLU A 460 8.64 3.85 -36.54
CA GLU A 460 7.50 4.72 -36.78
C GLU A 460 6.28 3.90 -37.23
N LEU A 461 5.09 4.40 -36.88
CA LEU A 461 3.84 3.70 -37.19
C LEU A 461 3.61 3.69 -38.70
N SER A 462 3.34 2.51 -39.26
CA SER A 462 2.85 2.39 -40.63
C SER A 462 1.49 3.07 -40.79
N HIS A 463 1.11 3.38 -42.03
CA HIS A 463 -0.21 3.95 -42.32
C HIS A 463 -1.35 3.08 -41.75
N GLU A 464 -1.27 1.76 -41.96
CA GLU A 464 -2.21 0.79 -41.38
C GLU A 464 -2.23 0.83 -39.85
N ALA A 465 -1.07 0.92 -39.19
CA ALA A 465 -0.98 1.03 -37.74
C ALA A 465 -1.58 2.34 -37.23
N LYS A 466 -1.36 3.47 -37.92
CA LYS A 466 -1.98 4.76 -37.59
C LYS A 466 -3.51 4.68 -37.67
N MET A 467 -4.05 4.06 -38.72
CA MET A 467 -5.51 3.85 -38.85
C MET A 467 -6.08 3.05 -37.68
N GLN A 468 -5.40 1.95 -37.28
CA GLN A 468 -5.82 1.14 -36.12
C GLN A 468 -5.78 1.96 -34.82
N VAL A 469 -4.73 2.77 -34.62
CA VAL A 469 -4.60 3.63 -33.44
C VAL A 469 -5.70 4.70 -33.41
N TRP A 470 -5.97 5.35 -34.54
CA TRP A 470 -7.08 6.32 -34.68
C TRP A 470 -8.42 5.68 -34.35
N SER A 471 -8.74 4.54 -34.95
CA SER A 471 -9.98 3.80 -34.71
C SER A 471 -10.15 3.46 -33.22
N SER A 472 -9.09 2.96 -32.58
CA SER A 472 -9.09 2.62 -31.14
C SER A 472 -9.38 3.82 -30.24
N PHE A 473 -8.79 5.00 -30.54
CA PHE A 473 -9.05 6.21 -29.75
C PHE A 473 -10.42 6.81 -30.02
N LEU A 474 -10.91 6.79 -31.26
CA LEU A 474 -12.23 7.31 -31.61
C LEU A 474 -13.36 6.46 -31.00
N GLN A 475 -13.22 5.13 -31.03
CA GLN A 475 -14.14 4.22 -30.35
C GLN A 475 -14.24 4.50 -28.84
N LYS A 476 -13.12 4.83 -28.18
CA LYS A 476 -13.12 5.21 -26.76
C LYS A 476 -13.87 6.52 -26.47
N VAL A 477 -13.94 7.42 -27.45
CA VAL A 477 -14.70 8.67 -27.37
C VAL A 477 -16.16 8.46 -27.83
N GLY A 478 -16.52 7.24 -28.23
CA GLY A 478 -17.87 6.90 -28.69
C GLY A 478 -18.21 7.45 -30.07
N THR A 479 -17.19 7.70 -30.90
CA THR A 479 -17.35 8.18 -32.28
C THR A 479 -16.76 7.16 -33.24
N ASP A 480 -17.45 6.88 -34.32
CA ASP A 480 -16.92 6.11 -35.44
C ASP A 480 -16.76 7.05 -36.64
N MET A 481 -15.76 6.79 -37.49
CA MET A 481 -15.51 7.57 -38.69
C MET A 481 -15.42 6.69 -39.93
N PRO A 482 -15.92 7.19 -41.08
CA PRO A 482 -15.71 6.53 -42.37
C PRO A 482 -14.23 6.25 -42.61
N GLN A 483 -13.95 5.10 -43.21
CA GLN A 483 -12.58 4.67 -43.53
C GLN A 483 -11.80 5.72 -44.32
N GLU A 484 -12.44 6.38 -45.30
CA GLU A 484 -11.83 7.46 -46.09
C GLU A 484 -11.31 8.62 -45.23
N GLN A 485 -12.03 8.98 -44.16
CA GLN A 485 -11.60 10.03 -43.25
C GLN A 485 -10.44 9.57 -42.37
N LEU A 486 -10.44 8.32 -41.94
CA LEU A 486 -9.33 7.71 -41.19
C LEU A 486 -8.05 7.64 -42.04
N GLU A 487 -8.18 7.28 -43.33
CA GLU A 487 -7.07 7.24 -44.28
C GLU A 487 -6.41 8.61 -44.40
N ARG A 488 -7.21 9.68 -44.54
CA ARG A 488 -6.72 11.08 -44.56
C ARG A 488 -6.04 11.50 -43.26
N LEU A 489 -6.52 11.03 -42.10
CA LEU A 489 -5.87 11.32 -40.81
C LEU A 489 -4.54 10.56 -40.66
N ALA A 490 -4.45 9.36 -41.23
CA ALA A 490 -3.26 8.51 -41.16
C ALA A 490 -2.14 8.97 -42.13
N GLU A 491 -2.44 9.79 -43.14
CA GLU A 491 -1.46 10.42 -44.02
C GLU A 491 -0.54 11.41 -43.29
N ARG A 492 -1.00 12.02 -42.18
CA ARG A 492 -0.21 12.97 -41.41
C ARG A 492 0.99 12.29 -40.73
N ASP A 493 2.11 13.00 -40.65
CA ASP A 493 3.35 12.49 -40.03
C ASP A 493 3.31 12.65 -38.50
N ILE A 494 2.50 11.82 -37.85
CA ILE A 494 2.25 11.86 -36.41
C ILE A 494 2.46 10.49 -35.76
N ASN A 495 2.94 10.50 -34.52
CA ASN A 495 3.10 9.30 -33.68
C ASN A 495 1.85 9.03 -32.83
N GLY A 496 1.81 7.87 -32.15
CA GLY A 496 0.66 7.45 -31.35
C GLY A 496 0.32 8.40 -30.18
N ARG A 497 1.33 9.05 -29.58
CA ARG A 497 1.11 10.06 -28.53
C ARG A 497 0.43 11.31 -29.11
N GLN A 498 0.86 11.76 -30.28
CA GLN A 498 0.23 12.88 -30.99
C GLN A 498 -1.20 12.56 -31.39
N ILE A 499 -1.48 11.35 -31.91
CA ILE A 499 -2.85 10.90 -32.22
C ILE A 499 -3.76 10.96 -30.98
N LYS A 500 -3.29 10.44 -29.83
CA LYS A 500 -4.02 10.51 -28.56
C LYS A 500 -4.34 11.95 -28.15
N ASN A 501 -3.34 12.82 -28.22
CA ASN A 501 -3.48 14.23 -27.86
C ASN A 501 -4.45 14.94 -28.81
N ALA A 502 -4.31 14.73 -30.12
CA ALA A 502 -5.19 15.29 -31.14
C ALA A 502 -6.65 14.85 -30.92
N THR A 503 -6.88 13.57 -30.67
CA THR A 503 -8.24 13.04 -30.38
C THR A 503 -8.86 13.72 -29.16
N ARG A 504 -8.08 13.87 -28.07
CA ARG A 504 -8.56 14.50 -26.83
C ARG A 504 -8.85 15.98 -27.01
N THR A 505 -7.98 16.70 -27.71
CA THR A 505 -8.15 18.13 -28.00
C THR A 505 -9.36 18.35 -28.90
N ALA A 506 -9.51 17.58 -29.97
CA ALA A 506 -10.66 17.67 -30.86
C ALA A 506 -11.98 17.35 -30.15
N ASN A 507 -12.00 16.36 -29.25
CA ASN A 507 -13.19 16.07 -28.44
C ASN A 507 -13.55 17.25 -27.50
N SER A 508 -12.54 17.89 -26.91
CA SER A 508 -12.74 19.07 -26.06
C SER A 508 -13.25 20.27 -26.87
N LEU A 509 -12.75 20.44 -28.10
CA LEU A 509 -13.18 21.46 -29.04
C LEU A 509 -14.65 21.26 -29.45
N ALA A 510 -15.02 20.04 -29.82
CA ALA A 510 -16.40 19.67 -30.17
C ALA A 510 -17.35 19.93 -28.98
N ALA A 511 -16.97 19.48 -27.78
CA ALA A 511 -17.75 19.73 -26.56
C ALA A 511 -17.90 21.23 -26.26
N GLY A 512 -16.86 22.03 -26.44
CA GLY A 512 -16.90 23.49 -26.26
C GLY A 512 -17.80 24.20 -27.26
N ARG A 513 -17.97 23.64 -28.46
CA ARG A 513 -18.90 24.12 -29.50
C ARG A 513 -20.32 23.57 -29.37
N GLY A 514 -20.55 22.64 -28.44
CA GLY A 514 -21.84 21.95 -28.29
C GLY A 514 -22.13 20.96 -29.44
N GLU A 515 -21.10 20.53 -30.15
CA GLU A 515 -21.19 19.66 -31.32
C GLU A 515 -20.69 18.26 -31.01
N LYS A 516 -21.04 17.28 -31.86
CA LYS A 516 -20.43 15.95 -31.81
C LYS A 516 -19.08 15.99 -32.50
N LEU A 517 -18.13 15.17 -32.01
CA LEU A 517 -16.83 15.01 -32.66
C LEU A 517 -17.02 14.57 -34.11
N HIS A 518 -16.35 15.26 -35.03
CA HIS A 518 -16.37 14.97 -36.46
C HIS A 518 -15.01 15.29 -37.08
N TYR A 519 -14.76 14.86 -38.32
CA TYR A 519 -13.48 15.03 -39.00
C TYR A 519 -12.93 16.46 -38.95
N GLY A 520 -13.77 17.49 -39.16
CA GLY A 520 -13.34 18.89 -39.11
C GLY A 520 -12.63 19.29 -37.81
N HIS A 521 -13.08 18.81 -36.64
CA HIS A 521 -12.43 19.09 -35.36
C HIS A 521 -11.05 18.44 -35.25
N LEU A 522 -10.88 17.24 -35.82
CA LEU A 522 -9.58 16.56 -35.86
C LEU A 522 -8.63 17.25 -36.83
N ALA A 523 -9.11 17.60 -38.02
CA ALA A 523 -8.32 18.32 -39.02
C ALA A 523 -7.83 19.66 -38.45
N GLU A 524 -8.72 20.46 -37.87
CA GLU A 524 -8.37 21.74 -37.22
C GLU A 524 -7.31 21.57 -36.12
N THR A 525 -7.45 20.51 -35.31
CA THR A 525 -6.47 20.21 -34.25
C THR A 525 -5.11 19.82 -34.83
N LEU A 526 -5.10 19.00 -35.89
CA LEU A 526 -3.87 18.55 -36.54
C LEU A 526 -3.17 19.70 -37.26
N ASP A 527 -3.92 20.58 -37.92
CA ASP A 527 -3.38 21.76 -38.59
C ASP A 527 -2.70 22.69 -37.56
N ALA A 528 -3.33 22.93 -36.41
CA ALA A 528 -2.71 23.70 -35.32
C ALA A 528 -1.44 23.04 -34.74
N MET A 529 -1.38 21.70 -34.69
CA MET A 529 -0.19 20.97 -34.27
C MET A 529 0.95 21.05 -35.30
N ASP A 530 0.61 21.03 -36.59
CA ASP A 530 1.56 21.15 -37.69
C ASP A 530 2.14 22.58 -37.78
N ASP A 531 1.30 23.60 -37.57
CA ASP A 531 1.72 25.01 -37.48
C ASP A 531 2.73 25.21 -36.34
N PHE A 532 2.40 24.73 -35.13
CA PHE A 532 3.32 24.78 -33.99
C PHE A 532 4.65 24.07 -34.28
N THR A 533 4.60 22.88 -34.89
CA THR A 533 5.81 22.11 -35.21
C THR A 533 6.68 22.83 -36.24
N SER A 534 6.06 23.51 -37.20
CA SER A 534 6.75 24.29 -38.23
C SER A 534 7.38 25.56 -37.64
N GLU A 535 6.65 26.29 -36.80
CA GLU A 535 7.17 27.45 -36.06
C GLU A 535 8.34 27.04 -35.16
N PHE A 536 8.19 25.96 -34.38
CA PHE A 536 9.25 25.46 -33.51
C PHE A 536 10.53 25.09 -34.27
N LYS A 537 10.39 24.39 -35.42
CA LYS A 537 11.54 24.08 -36.30
C LYS A 537 12.19 25.35 -36.85
N SER A 538 11.40 26.38 -37.17
CA SER A 538 11.93 27.66 -37.67
C SER A 538 12.66 28.48 -36.60
N MET A 539 12.29 28.33 -35.32
CA MET A 539 12.96 29.00 -34.19
C MET A 539 14.25 28.28 -33.73
N ALA A 540 14.36 26.97 -34.02
CA ALA A 540 15.51 26.15 -33.67
C ALA A 540 16.60 26.12 -34.77
N ALA A 541 16.28 26.60 -35.97
CA ALA A 541 17.20 26.81 -37.09
C ALA A 541 17.80 28.22 -37.03
#